data_AF-A0A2S1JRK5-F1
#
_entry.id   AF-A0A2S1JRK5-F1
#
_cell.length_a   1.000
_cell.length_b   1.000
_cell.length_c   1.000
_cell.angle_alpha   90.00
_cell.angle_beta   90.00
_cell.angle_gamma   90.00
#
_symmetry.space_group_name_H-M   'P 1'
#
loop_
_entity.id
_entity.type
_entity.pdbx_description
1 polymer ?
#
loop_
_entity_poly.entity_id
_entity_poly.type
_entity_poly.pdbx_seq_one_letter_code
_entity_poly.pdbx_strand_id
1 'polypeptide(L)'
;MNKAFFLLLAMFLSAPCFSEKIRLKPYDCGPLARGELGVVFSTGELGNGQTYFVNGKASDLCPQLMSEKSVSGYEPNYCANYEPVNREECGVIKIFTITRYQHAPDT
;
A
#
# COMPACT_ATOMS: atom_id res chain seq x y z
N MET A 1 1.97 -14.65 -45.02
CA MET A 1 1.74 -14.13 -43.65
C MET A 1 2.41 -15.09 -42.67
N ASN A 2 3.57 -14.70 -42.14
CA ASN A 2 4.46 -15.59 -41.39
C ASN A 2 3.97 -15.77 -39.95
N LYS A 3 3.46 -16.97 -39.64
CA LYS A 3 3.04 -17.40 -38.28
C LYS A 3 4.12 -17.18 -37.21
N ALA A 4 5.40 -17.16 -37.60
CA ALA A 4 6.52 -16.93 -36.69
C ALA A 4 6.54 -15.51 -36.07
N PHE A 5 6.01 -14.51 -36.77
CA PHE A 5 6.00 -13.13 -36.27
C PHE A 5 5.02 -12.94 -35.10
N PHE A 6 3.90 -13.67 -35.11
CA PHE A 6 2.91 -13.62 -34.04
C PHE A 6 3.38 -14.28 -32.74
N LEU A 7 4.24 -15.31 -32.83
CA LEU A 7 4.77 -16.01 -31.64
C LEU A 7 5.81 -15.17 -30.88
N LEU A 8 6.61 -14.37 -31.60
CA LEU A 8 7.61 -13.47 -30.99
C LEU A 8 6.95 -12.27 -30.28
N LEU A 9 5.81 -11.78 -30.79
CA LEU A 9 5.09 -10.66 -30.16
C LEU A 9 4.38 -11.08 -28.86
N ALA A 10 3.92 -12.33 -28.76
CA ALA A 10 3.23 -12.84 -27.58
C ALA A 10 4.16 -13.03 -26.36
N MET A 11 5.45 -13.24 -26.55
CA MET A 11 6.42 -13.40 -25.44
C MET A 11 6.79 -12.09 -24.74
N PHE A 12 6.55 -10.92 -25.35
CA PHE A 12 6.92 -9.63 -24.76
C PHE A 12 5.85 -9.00 -23.85
N LEU A 13 4.63 -9.56 -23.79
CA LEU A 13 3.54 -8.98 -22.98
C LEU A 13 3.46 -9.51 -21.54
N SER A 14 4.27 -10.49 -21.14
CA SER A 14 4.33 -10.92 -19.75
C SER A 14 5.33 -10.08 -18.97
N ALA A 15 5.02 -8.80 -18.75
CA ALA A 15 5.73 -8.03 -17.74
C ALA A 15 5.35 -8.60 -16.36
N PRO A 16 6.30 -9.18 -15.59
CA PRO A 16 5.99 -9.59 -14.24
C PRO A 16 5.66 -8.33 -13.44
N CYS A 17 4.40 -8.24 -12.99
CA CYS A 17 3.96 -7.23 -12.04
C CYS A 17 4.60 -7.58 -10.68
N PHE A 18 5.90 -7.33 -10.54
CA PHE A 18 6.56 -7.38 -9.25
C PHE A 18 6.03 -6.20 -8.46
N SER A 19 5.01 -6.47 -7.64
CA SER A 19 4.63 -5.55 -6.58
C SER A 19 5.82 -5.51 -5.61
N GLU A 20 6.63 -4.44 -5.74
CA GLU A 20 7.86 -4.30 -4.97
C GLU A 20 7.51 -4.25 -3.48
N LYS A 21 8.23 -5.05 -2.68
CA LYS A 21 8.01 -5.09 -1.23
C LYS A 21 8.64 -3.85 -0.60
N ILE A 22 7.79 -2.94 -0.14
CA ILE A 22 8.18 -1.67 0.46
C ILE A 22 8.24 -1.81 1.98
N ARG A 23 9.21 -1.16 2.62
CA ARG A 23 9.37 -1.10 4.07
C ARG A 23 9.16 0.34 4.54
N LEU A 24 8.25 0.53 5.49
CA LEU A 24 7.84 1.84 6.01
C LEU A 24 8.00 1.90 7.53
N LYS A 25 8.33 3.07 8.07
CA LYS A 25 8.31 3.35 9.51
C LYS A 25 7.05 4.18 9.82
N PRO A 26 6.04 3.60 10.49
CA PRO A 26 4.88 4.37 10.95
C PRO A 26 5.32 5.46 11.92
N TYR A 27 4.71 6.64 11.81
CA TYR A 27 4.94 7.76 12.70
C TYR A 27 3.68 8.16 13.47
N ASP A 28 2.55 8.23 12.76
CA ASP A 28 1.24 8.53 13.34
C ASP A 28 0.19 7.60 12.72
N CYS A 29 -0.89 7.33 13.46
CA CYS A 29 -1.99 6.47 13.04
C CYS A 29 -3.32 6.97 13.61
N GLY A 30 -4.36 6.99 12.77
CA GLY A 30 -5.69 7.40 13.18
C GLY A 30 -6.82 6.75 12.38
N PRO A 31 -8.06 6.82 12.90
CA PRO A 31 -9.23 6.38 12.16
C PRO A 31 -9.53 7.36 11.03
N LEU A 32 -9.80 6.83 9.84
CA LEU A 32 -10.33 7.62 8.74
C LEU A 32 -11.30 6.75 7.94
N ALA A 33 -12.60 7.06 8.05
CA ALA A 33 -13.63 6.30 7.38
C ALA A 33 -13.69 6.65 5.89
N ARG A 34 -13.27 5.72 5.04
CA ARG A 34 -13.35 5.83 3.58
C ARG A 34 -13.69 4.48 2.95
N GLY A 35 -14.99 4.18 2.87
CA GLY A 35 -15.45 2.86 2.44
C GLY A 35 -14.93 1.78 3.39
N GLU A 36 -14.28 0.76 2.83
CA GLU A 36 -13.63 -0.33 3.61
C GLU A 36 -12.27 0.06 4.20
N LEU A 37 -11.72 1.22 3.81
CA LEU A 37 -10.50 1.78 4.40
C LEU A 37 -10.89 2.47 5.71
N GLY A 38 -10.32 2.01 6.82
CA GLY A 38 -10.70 2.45 8.16
C GLY A 38 -9.56 3.07 8.96
N VAL A 39 -8.33 2.96 8.48
CA VAL A 39 -7.11 3.44 9.16
C VAL A 39 -6.25 4.22 8.21
N VAL A 40 -5.71 5.33 8.70
CA VAL A 40 -4.69 6.11 8.01
C VAL A 40 -3.43 6.14 8.88
N PHE A 41 -2.26 5.94 8.27
CA PHE A 41 -0.98 6.13 8.95
C PHE A 41 -0.04 6.98 8.11
N SER A 42 0.85 7.73 8.77
CA SER A 42 1.85 8.58 8.12
C SER A 42 3.26 8.00 8.30
N THR A 43 4.13 8.27 7.34
CA THR A 43 5.55 7.92 7.39
C THR A 43 6.38 9.21 7.37
N GLY A 44 6.70 9.75 8.54
CA GLY A 44 7.56 10.93 8.70
C GLY A 44 7.14 11.82 9.88
N GLU A 45 8.11 12.29 10.66
CA GLU A 45 7.86 12.87 11.99
C GLU A 45 7.28 14.30 12.00
N LEU A 46 7.20 15.00 10.85
CA LEU A 46 6.84 16.43 10.79
C LEU A 46 6.06 16.81 9.50
N GLY A 47 4.89 16.21 9.27
CA GLY A 47 3.87 16.68 8.31
C GLY A 47 4.17 16.56 6.82
N ASN A 48 5.44 16.37 6.43
CA ASN A 48 5.86 16.13 5.04
C ASN A 48 5.90 14.64 4.67
N GLY A 49 5.37 13.78 5.55
CA GLY A 49 5.39 12.33 5.37
C GLY A 49 4.30 11.86 4.40
N GLN A 50 4.59 10.77 3.66
CA GLN A 50 3.57 10.09 2.88
C GLN A 50 2.51 9.49 3.82
N THR A 51 1.25 9.62 3.43
CA THR A 51 0.11 9.04 4.15
C THR A 51 -0.43 7.84 3.41
N TYR A 52 -0.77 6.79 4.14
CA TYR A 52 -1.23 5.51 3.63
C TYR A 52 -2.54 5.09 4.29
N PHE A 53 -3.44 4.55 3.49
CA PHE A 53 -4.69 3.96 3.96
C PHE A 53 -4.53 2.45 4.10
N VAL A 54 -5.10 1.90 5.17
CA VAL A 54 -5.11 0.47 5.47
C VAL A 54 -6.54 0.04 5.76
N ASN A 55 -6.91 -1.13 5.24
CA ASN A 55 -8.20 -1.77 5.55
C ASN A 55 -8.12 -2.40 6.95
N GLY A 56 -9.10 -2.07 7.80
CA GLY A 56 -9.23 -2.62 9.15
C GLY A 56 -9.71 -1.59 10.16
N LYS A 57 -9.76 -1.99 11.44
CA LYS A 57 -10.17 -1.12 12.55
C LYS A 57 -8.96 -0.42 13.15
N ALA A 58 -9.09 0.88 13.42
CA ALA A 58 -8.06 1.66 14.08
C ALA A 58 -7.68 1.10 15.46
N SER A 59 -8.65 0.55 16.20
CA SER A 59 -8.43 -0.08 17.50
C SER A 59 -7.46 -1.27 17.45
N ASP A 60 -7.39 -1.95 16.30
CA ASP A 60 -6.61 -3.17 16.15
C ASP A 60 -5.27 -2.85 15.50
N LEU A 61 -5.31 -2.01 14.46
CA LEU A 61 -4.13 -1.69 13.66
C LEU A 61 -3.24 -0.60 14.26
N CYS A 62 -3.80 0.46 14.85
CA CYS A 62 -2.96 1.57 15.32
C CYS A 62 -2.06 1.17 16.49
N PRO A 63 -2.51 0.45 17.53
CA PRO A 63 -1.60 -0.01 18.58
C PRO A 63 -0.44 -0.82 18.03
N GLN A 64 -0.71 -1.70 17.06
CA GLN A 64 0.29 -2.52 16.41
C GLN A 64 1.27 -1.68 15.57
N LEU A 65 0.75 -0.81 14.70
CA LEU A 65 1.56 0.07 13.86
C LEU A 65 2.50 0.95 14.68
N MET A 66 2.02 1.46 15.81
CA MET A 66 2.79 2.37 16.68
C MET A 66 3.78 1.63 17.59
N SER A 67 3.60 0.34 17.86
CA SER A 67 4.58 -0.47 18.60
C SER A 67 5.70 -1.00 17.73
N GLU A 68 5.52 -1.04 16.41
CA GLU A 68 6.52 -1.57 15.49
C GLU A 68 7.64 -0.59 15.16
N LYS A 69 8.83 -1.13 14.91
CA LYS A 69 9.93 -0.36 14.31
C LYS A 69 9.64 -0.03 12.84
N SER A 70 9.03 -0.98 12.13
CA SER A 70 8.65 -0.81 10.72
C SER A 70 7.65 -1.87 10.28
N VAL A 71 6.92 -1.58 9.21
CA VAL A 71 6.05 -2.52 8.51
C VAL A 71 6.57 -2.78 7.10
N SER A 72 6.32 -3.97 6.58
CA SER A 72 6.62 -4.33 5.19
C SER A 72 5.35 -4.73 4.46
N GLY A 73 5.23 -4.35 3.20
CA GLY A 73 4.01 -4.52 2.43
C GLY A 73 4.19 -4.11 0.99
N TYR A 74 3.07 -3.79 0.35
CA TYR A 74 3.05 -3.29 -1.02
C TYR A 74 1.94 -2.27 -1.19
N GLU A 75 2.04 -1.48 -2.26
CA GLU A 75 1.10 -0.41 -2.61
C GLU A 75 0.23 -0.84 -3.80
N PRO A 76 -0.95 -1.44 -3.56
CA PRO A 76 -1.87 -1.71 -4.66
C PRO A 76 -2.43 -0.39 -5.21
N ASN A 77 -2.75 -0.38 -6.50
CA ASN A 77 -3.47 0.75 -7.10
C ASN A 77 -4.86 0.86 -6.48
N TYR A 78 -5.18 2.03 -5.91
CA TYR A 78 -6.48 2.34 -5.32
C TYR A 78 -7.63 2.01 -6.29
N CYS A 79 -7.58 2.53 -7.51
CA CYS A 79 -8.66 2.39 -8.48
C CYS A 79 -8.73 1.00 -9.16
N ALA A 80 -7.80 0.09 -8.84
CA ALA A 80 -7.91 -1.31 -9.23
C ALA A 80 -8.81 -2.11 -8.27
N ASN A 81 -9.01 -1.63 -7.04
CA ASN A 81 -9.69 -2.37 -5.98
C ASN A 81 -10.86 -1.59 -5.35
N TYR A 82 -10.95 -0.28 -5.57
CA TYR A 82 -11.94 0.60 -4.95
C TYR A 82 -12.52 1.55 -5.99
N GLU A 83 -13.80 1.91 -5.80
CA GLU A 83 -14.47 2.91 -6.63
C GLU A 83 -14.10 4.33 -6.17
N PRO A 84 -13.43 5.14 -7.01
CA PRO A 84 -13.07 6.49 -6.65
C PRO A 84 -14.27 7.43 -6.73
N VAL A 85 -14.35 8.43 -5.84
CA VAL A 85 -15.38 9.47 -5.90
C VAL A 85 -15.16 10.38 -7.11
N ASN A 86 -13.89 10.61 -7.47
CA ASN A 86 -13.50 11.31 -8.68
C ASN A 86 -12.17 10.76 -9.23
N ARG A 87 -11.87 11.03 -10.51
CA ARG A 87 -10.69 10.45 -11.18
C ARG A 87 -9.34 10.86 -10.58
N GLU A 88 -9.27 11.99 -9.88
CA GLU A 88 -8.03 12.52 -9.30
C GLU A 88 -7.58 11.71 -8.08
N GLU A 89 -8.50 10.96 -7.46
CA GLU A 89 -8.16 10.07 -6.35
C GLU A 89 -7.25 8.92 -6.79
N CYS A 90 -7.36 8.52 -8.06
CA CYS A 90 -6.49 7.52 -8.66
C CYS A 90 -5.06 8.07 -8.76
N GLY A 91 -4.21 7.66 -7.81
CA GLY A 91 -2.80 8.04 -7.75
C GLY A 91 -2.44 8.94 -6.58
N VAL A 92 -3.41 9.70 -6.06
CA VAL A 92 -3.26 10.50 -4.83
C VAL A 92 -3.45 9.63 -3.59
N ILE A 93 -4.49 8.80 -3.58
CA ILE A 93 -4.75 7.88 -2.47
C ILE A 93 -3.77 6.71 -2.56
N LYS A 94 -2.92 6.58 -1.54
CA LYS A 94 -2.00 5.44 -1.40
C LYS A 94 -2.60 4.42 -0.45
N ILE A 95 -2.88 3.23 -0.95
CA ILE A 95 -3.26 2.09 -0.12
C ILE A 95 -1.99 1.32 0.23
N PHE A 96 -1.90 0.81 1.46
CA PHE A 96 -0.79 -0.04 1.87
C PHE A 96 -1.32 -1.36 2.43
N THR A 97 -0.95 -2.47 1.80
CA THR A 97 -1.26 -3.80 2.30
C THR A 97 -0.09 -4.32 3.13
N ILE A 98 -0.31 -4.40 4.44
CA ILE A 98 0.72 -4.87 5.38
C ILE A 98 0.84 -6.40 5.27
N THR A 99 2.06 -6.88 5.06
CA THR A 99 2.38 -8.32 4.99
C THR A 99 3.19 -8.80 6.19
N ARG A 100 3.90 -7.90 6.88
CA ARG A 100 4.73 -8.23 8.04
C ARG A 100 4.97 -7.01 8.92
N TYR A 101 4.87 -7.22 10.22
CA TYR A 101 5.29 -6.29 11.27
C TYR A 101 6.71 -6.66 11.75
N GLN A 102 7.55 -5.66 12.04
CA GLN A 102 8.92 -5.86 12.51
C GLN A 102 9.11 -5.15 13.84
N HIS A 103 9.13 -5.96 14.90
CA HIS A 103 9.28 -5.49 16.27
C HIS A 103 10.65 -4.87 16.50
N ALA A 104 10.70 -3.87 17.38
CA ALA A 104 11.98 -3.47 17.96
C ALA A 104 12.53 -4.66 18.79
N PRO A 105 13.85 -4.93 18.76
CA PRO A 105 14.42 -5.91 19.66
C PRO A 105 14.20 -5.46 21.10
N ASP A 106 13.79 -6.38 21.97
CA ASP A 106 13.71 -6.14 23.41
C ASP A 106 15.11 -5.74 23.90
N THR A 107 15.29 -4.47 24.26
CA THR A 107 16.52 -3.94 24.88
C THR A 107 16.47 -4.09 26.38
#